data_AF-A0A3D1HKL5-F1
#
_entry.id   AF-A0A3D1HKL5-F1
#
_cell.length_a   1.000
_cell.length_b   1.000
_cell.length_c   1.000
_cell.angle_alpha   90.00
_cell.angle_beta   90.00
_cell.angle_gamma   90.00
#
_symmetry.space_group_name_H-M   'P 1'
#
loop_
_entity.id
_entity.type
_entity.pdbx_description
1 polymer ?
#
loop_
_entity_poly.entity_id
_entity_poly.type
_entity_poly.pdbx_seq_one_letter_code
_entity_poly.pdbx_strand_id
1 'polypeptide(L)'
;MEWPKELLEIFEDPLLADVRPKAKAPSPNDRMAQKLLEVNKWVEENGKEPNFNGCLKEKLLAATLKGLRAKSSDSLRQFDVYNLL
;
A
#
# COMPACT_ATOMS: atom_id res chain seq x y z
N MET A 1 22.44 -7.29 27.81
CA MET A 1 23.56 -7.83 27.00
C MET A 1 24.05 -6.66 26.18
N GLU A 2 25.23 -6.12 26.50
CA GLU A 2 25.81 -4.98 25.78
C GLU A 2 26.68 -5.50 24.64
N TRP A 3 26.50 -4.94 23.46
CA TRP A 3 27.26 -5.33 22.28
C TRP A 3 28.68 -4.74 22.36
N PRO A 4 29.73 -5.50 21.97
CA PRO A 4 31.09 -4.99 21.88
C PRO A 4 31.18 -3.72 21.00
N LYS A 5 31.96 -2.73 21.44
CA LYS A 5 32.11 -1.42 20.77
C LYS A 5 32.58 -1.53 19.31
N GLU A 6 33.45 -2.49 19.03
CA GLU A 6 33.97 -2.76 17.68
C GLU A 6 32.84 -3.09 16.68
N LEU A 7 31.75 -3.73 17.13
CA LEU A 7 30.60 -4.02 16.27
C LEU A 7 29.76 -2.77 16.00
N LEU A 8 29.66 -1.85 16.95
CA LEU A 8 28.95 -0.58 16.77
C LEU A 8 29.67 0.32 15.77
N GLU A 9 31.00 0.34 15.80
CA GLU A 9 31.83 1.11 14.86
C GLU A 9 31.69 0.61 13.41
N ILE A 10 31.48 -0.70 13.20
CA ILE A 10 31.22 -1.27 11.87
C ILE A 10 29.89 -0.77 11.30
N PHE A 11 28.85 -0.60 12.12
CA PHE A 11 27.55 -0.08 11.64
C PHE A 11 27.60 1.39 11.21
N GLU A 12 28.60 2.15 11.66
CA GLU A 12 28.82 3.56 11.29
C GLU A 12 29.78 3.72 10.11
N ASP A 13 30.28 2.62 9.53
CA ASP A 13 31.19 2.66 8.38
C ASP A 13 30.47 3.22 7.13
N PRO A 14 30.99 4.28 6.49
CA PRO A 14 30.48 4.78 5.21
C PRO A 14 30.35 3.72 4.11
N LEU A 15 31.14 2.63 4.18
CA LEU A 15 31.05 1.48 3.27
C LEU A 15 29.74 0.69 3.43
N LEU A 16 29.16 0.68 4.63
CA LEU A 16 27.89 0.00 4.93
C LEU A 16 26.69 0.95 4.91
N ALA A 17 26.86 2.23 4.55
CA ALA A 17 25.79 3.23 4.49
C ALA A 17 24.64 2.82 3.54
N ASP A 18 24.96 2.06 2.48
CA ASP A 18 23.98 1.54 1.52
C ASP A 18 23.46 0.13 1.85
N VAL A 19 23.98 -0.50 2.90
CA VAL A 19 23.57 -1.84 3.33
C VAL A 19 22.31 -1.72 4.20
N ARG A 20 21.17 -1.62 3.53
CA ARG A 20 19.86 -1.71 4.20
C ARG A 20 19.32 -3.13 4.12
N PRO A 21 18.64 -3.63 5.16
CA PRO A 21 17.92 -4.88 5.07
C PRO A 21 16.94 -4.83 3.89
N LYS A 22 16.87 -5.92 3.12
CA LYS A 22 15.99 -6.02 1.95
C LYS A 22 14.57 -5.66 2.37
N ALA A 23 13.98 -4.68 1.69
CA ALA A 23 12.61 -4.25 1.97
C ALA A 23 11.68 -5.49 1.97
N LYS A 24 10.90 -5.65 3.04
CA LYS A 24 9.94 -6.76 3.13
C LYS A 24 9.04 -6.72 1.89
N ALA A 25 8.91 -7.86 1.22
CA ALA A 25 8.01 -7.98 0.09
C ALA A 25 6.58 -7.63 0.56
N PRO A 26 5.83 -6.83 -0.21
CA PRO A 26 4.48 -6.44 0.17
C PRO A 26 3.63 -7.69 0.33
N SER A 27 3.01 -7.82 1.50
CA SER A 27 2.09 -8.89 1.82
C SER A 27 0.85 -8.84 0.93
N PRO A 28 0.05 -9.92 0.84
CA PRO A 28 -1.24 -9.88 0.14
C PRO A 28 -2.14 -8.73 0.61
N ASN A 29 -2.12 -8.40 1.91
CA ASN A 29 -2.89 -7.29 2.47
C ASN A 29 -2.33 -5.94 2.03
N ASP A 30 -1.01 -5.77 1.96
CA ASP A 30 -0.39 -4.53 1.47
C ASP A 30 -0.76 -4.26 0.02
N ARG A 31 -0.82 -5.32 -0.81
CA ARG A 31 -1.28 -5.21 -2.21
C ARG A 31 -2.76 -4.82 -2.30
N MET A 32 -3.61 -5.28 -1.38
CA MET A 32 -5.02 -4.86 -1.33
C MET A 32 -5.16 -3.42 -0.84
N ALA A 33 -4.36 -3.00 0.15
CA ALA A 33 -4.31 -1.62 0.62
C ALA A 33 -3.87 -0.67 -0.50
N GLN A 34 -2.81 -1.01 -1.25
CA GLN A 34 -2.36 -0.24 -2.41
C GLN A 34 -3.46 -0.04 -3.45
N LYS A 35 -4.22 -1.10 -3.76
CA LYS A 35 -5.37 -1.02 -4.68
C LYS A 35 -6.47 -0.09 -4.17
N LEU A 36 -6.75 -0.11 -2.86
CA LEU A 36 -7.75 0.79 -2.28
C LEU A 36 -7.26 2.24 -2.29
N LEU A 37 -5.97 2.49 -2.03
CA LEU A 37 -5.37 3.81 -2.13
C LEU A 37 -5.46 4.37 -3.56
N GLU A 38 -5.27 3.55 -4.59
CA GLU A 38 -5.48 3.96 -5.98
C GLU A 38 -6.93 4.36 -6.26
N VAL A 39 -7.90 3.63 -5.71
CA VAL A 39 -9.32 3.98 -5.82
C VAL A 39 -9.62 5.29 -5.08
N ASN A 40 -9.09 5.48 -3.87
CA ASN A 40 -9.26 6.73 -3.13
C ASN A 40 -8.68 7.93 -3.89
N LYS A 41 -7.49 7.76 -4.47
CA LYS A 41 -6.87 8.79 -5.31
C LYS A 41 -7.75 9.13 -6.51
N TRP A 42 -8.39 8.15 -7.12
CA TRP A 42 -9.36 8.40 -8.19
C TRP A 42 -10.56 9.23 -7.71
N VAL A 43 -11.11 8.89 -6.52
CA VAL A 43 -12.23 9.63 -5.91
C VAL A 43 -11.81 11.06 -5.57
N GLU A 44 -10.58 11.26 -5.09
CA GLU A 44 -10.02 12.59 -4.82
C GLU A 44 -9.87 13.42 -6.11
N GLU A 45 -9.36 12.82 -7.18
CA GLU A 45 -9.13 13.50 -8.47
C GLU A 45 -10.44 13.80 -9.23
N ASN A 46 -11.43 12.90 -9.15
CA ASN A 46 -12.64 12.97 -9.99
C ASN A 46 -13.91 13.35 -9.20
N GLY A 47 -13.84 13.41 -7.87
CA GLY A 47 -14.98 13.64 -6.97
C GLY A 47 -16.03 12.53 -6.98
N LYS A 48 -15.76 11.39 -7.62
CA LYS A 48 -16.72 10.30 -7.81
C LYS A 48 -16.06 8.94 -7.77
N GLU A 49 -16.83 7.94 -7.36
CA GLU A 49 -16.42 6.54 -7.44
C GLU A 49 -16.17 6.09 -8.89
N PRO A 50 -15.17 5.22 -9.12
CA PRO A 50 -14.95 4.66 -10.44
C PRO A 50 -16.15 3.79 -10.85
N ASN A 51 -16.67 4.03 -12.06
CA ASN A 51 -17.78 3.26 -12.63
C ASN A 51 -17.37 2.47 -13.89
N PHE A 52 -18.23 1.54 -14.30
CA PHE A 52 -18.01 0.73 -15.50
C PHE A 52 -18.36 1.45 -16.81
N ASN A 53 -18.90 2.66 -16.77
CA ASN A 53 -19.28 3.43 -17.96
C ASN A 53 -18.17 4.39 -18.42
N GLY A 54 -17.10 4.50 -17.65
CA GLY A 54 -15.98 5.40 -17.91
C GLY A 54 -14.92 4.85 -18.86
N CYS A 55 -13.75 5.49 -18.80
CA CYS A 55 -12.56 5.08 -19.54
C CYS A 55 -12.02 3.74 -19.03
N LEU A 56 -11.07 3.13 -19.76
CA LEU A 56 -10.49 1.84 -19.39
C LEU A 56 -9.91 1.85 -17.96
N LYS A 57 -9.23 2.93 -17.57
CA LYS A 57 -8.68 3.11 -16.22
C LYS A 57 -9.78 3.08 -15.15
N GLU A 58 -10.88 3.80 -15.39
CA GLU A 58 -12.04 3.83 -14.49
C GLU A 58 -12.69 2.45 -14.35
N LYS A 59 -12.85 1.73 -15.47
CA LYS A 59 -13.39 0.35 -15.47
C LYS A 59 -12.51 -0.61 -14.67
N LEU A 60 -11.19 -0.50 -14.78
CA LEU A 60 -10.24 -1.32 -14.02
C LEU A 60 -10.33 -1.02 -12.52
N LEU A 61 -10.45 0.25 -12.14
CA LEU A 61 -10.63 0.67 -10.75
C LEU A 61 -11.99 0.22 -10.20
N ALA A 62 -13.06 0.30 -11.00
CA ALA A 62 -14.39 -0.18 -10.63
C ALA A 62 -14.40 -1.71 -10.39
N ALA A 63 -13.74 -2.49 -11.25
CA ALA A 63 -13.57 -3.92 -11.08
C ALA A 63 -12.75 -4.24 -9.81
N THR A 64 -11.70 -3.46 -9.55
CA THR A 64 -10.87 -3.59 -8.36
C THR A 64 -11.67 -3.32 -7.09
N LEU A 65 -12.43 -2.23 -7.06
CA LEU A 65 -13.30 -1.87 -5.94
C LEU A 65 -14.36 -2.96 -5.69
N LYS A 66 -14.98 -3.50 -6.75
CA LYS A 66 -15.90 -4.64 -6.65
C LYS A 66 -15.23 -5.86 -6.03
N GLY A 67 -13.99 -6.17 -6.41
CA GLY A 67 -13.21 -7.27 -5.86
C GLY A 67 -12.82 -7.05 -4.39
N LEU A 68 -12.57 -5.81 -3.98
CA LEU A 68 -12.30 -5.45 -2.59
C LEU A 68 -13.55 -5.60 -1.72
N ARG A 69 -14.71 -5.11 -2.18
CA ARG A 69 -16.02 -5.29 -1.49
C ARG A 69 -16.38 -6.76 -1.30
N ALA A 70 -16.11 -7.60 -2.30
CA ALA A 70 -16.37 -9.04 -2.22
C ALA A 70 -15.47 -9.77 -1.20
N LYS A 71 -14.30 -9.21 -0.89
CA LYS A 71 -13.34 -9.75 0.09
C LYS A 71 -13.28 -8.83 1.30
N SER A 72 -14.44 -8.63 1.94
CA SER A 72 -14.56 -7.80 3.14
C SER A 72 -13.49 -8.20 4.16
N SER A 73 -12.57 -7.26 4.41
CA SER A 73 -11.48 -7.42 5.35
C SER A 73 -11.43 -6.19 6.23
N ASP A 74 -11.60 -6.37 7.54
CA ASP A 74 -11.53 -5.29 8.51
C ASP A 74 -10.18 -4.54 8.45
N SER A 75 -9.13 -5.20 7.99
CA SER A 75 -7.79 -4.62 7.81
C SER A 75 -7.75 -3.45 6.80
N LEU A 76 -8.75 -3.34 5.92
CA LEU A 76 -8.78 -2.30 4.89
C LEU A 76 -9.54 -1.04 5.34
N ARG A 77 -10.32 -1.11 6.42
CA ARG A 77 -11.07 0.04 6.95
C ARG A 77 -10.17 1.23 7.28
N GLN A 78 -8.94 0.98 7.73
CA GLN A 78 -7.98 2.05 8.02
C GLN A 78 -7.55 2.85 6.78
N PHE A 79 -7.71 2.27 5.59
CA PHE A 79 -7.42 2.92 4.32
C PHE A 79 -8.69 3.40 3.61
N ASP A 80 -9.87 3.16 4.18
CA ASP A 80 -11.14 3.54 3.57
C ASP A 80 -11.54 4.96 3.98
N VAL A 81 -10.99 5.94 3.27
CA VAL A 81 -11.22 7.37 3.56
C VAL A 81 -12.61 7.82 3.11
N TYR A 82 -13.17 7.17 2.07
CA TYR A 82 -14.41 7.58 1.42
C TYR A 82 -15.59 6.63 1.67
N ASN A 83 -15.48 5.72 2.65
CA ASN A 83 -16.49 4.68 2.94
C ASN A 83 -16.91 3.88 1.70
N LEU A 84 -15.92 3.40 0.95
CA LEU A 84 -16.10 2.68 -0.30
C LEU A 84 -16.26 1.17 -0.10
N LEU A 85 -15.94 0.63 1.09
CA LEU A 85 -15.96 -0.81 1.39
C LEU A 85 -17.25 -1.33 2.02
#